data_AF-M0CMF0-F1
#
_entry.id   AF-M0CMF0-F1
#
_cell.length_a   1.000
_cell.length_b   1.000
_cell.length_c   1.000
_cell.angle_alpha   90.00
_cell.angle_beta   90.00
_cell.angle_gamma   90.00
#
_symmetry.space_group_name_H-M   'P 1'
#
loop_
_entity.id
_entity.type
_entity.pdbx_description
1 polymer ?
#
loop_
_entity_poly.entity_id
_entity_poly.type
_entity_poly.pdbx_seq_one_letter_code
_entity_poly.pdbx_strand_id
1 'polypeptide(L)'
;MGLGSTAKKIQSLSERAEAMYKQVQQLQKRIISLEEEMDETHDTVNRMDHQLTEQRALLLAIADEHDLDGEQILADAAIDEAELEAEESDTAADETTDESADADASDATAK
;
A
#
# COMPACT_ATOMS: atom_id res chain seq x y z
N MET A 1 -12.98 -7.43 -54.04
CA MET A 1 -12.51 -7.81 -52.69
C MET A 1 -11.89 -6.58 -52.02
N GLY A 2 -12.68 -5.59 -51.55
CA GLY A 2 -12.11 -4.33 -51.03
C GLY A 2 -13.03 -3.60 -50.07
N LEU A 3 -14.25 -3.27 -50.51
CA LEU A 3 -15.24 -2.52 -49.73
C LEU A 3 -15.69 -3.25 -48.43
N GLY A 4 -15.80 -4.58 -48.44
CA GLY A 4 -16.17 -5.35 -47.25
C GLY A 4 -15.11 -5.36 -46.15
N SER A 5 -13.82 -5.21 -46.51
CA SER A 5 -12.73 -5.19 -45.53
C SER A 5 -12.67 -3.87 -44.75
N THR A 6 -13.02 -2.76 -45.39
CA THR A 6 -13.08 -1.43 -44.76
C THR A 6 -14.29 -1.30 -43.85
N ALA A 7 -15.46 -1.80 -44.27
CA ALA A 7 -16.64 -1.87 -43.41
C ALA A 7 -16.39 -2.71 -42.14
N LYS A 8 -15.72 -3.87 -42.28
CA LYS A 8 -15.34 -4.73 -41.16
C LYS A 8 -14.35 -4.06 -40.20
N LYS A 9 -13.39 -3.28 -40.73
CA LYS A 9 -12.47 -2.48 -39.90
C LYS A 9 -13.20 -1.41 -39.10
N ILE A 10 -14.14 -0.69 -39.71
CA ILE A 10 -14.96 0.32 -39.04
C ILE A 10 -15.81 -0.33 -37.93
N GLN A 11 -16.42 -1.48 -38.21
CA GLN A 11 -17.16 -2.24 -37.19
C GLN A 11 -16.24 -2.65 -36.03
N SER A 12 -15.07 -3.23 -36.30
CA SER A 12 -14.13 -3.64 -35.26
C SER A 12 -13.58 -2.47 -34.43
N LEU A 13 -13.43 -1.29 -35.04
CA LEU A 13 -13.04 -0.07 -34.34
C LEU A 13 -14.16 0.39 -33.40
N SER A 14 -15.41 0.31 -33.84
CA SER A 14 -16.58 0.62 -33.01
C SER A 14 -16.71 -0.33 -31.83
N GLU A 15 -16.55 -1.65 -32.05
CA GLU A 15 -16.59 -2.66 -30.99
C GLU A 15 -15.47 -2.43 -29.95
N ARG A 16 -14.26 -2.10 -30.40
CA ARG A 16 -13.14 -1.77 -29.51
C ARG A 16 -13.36 -0.46 -28.75
N ALA A 17 -13.92 0.56 -29.41
CA ALA A 17 -14.27 1.82 -28.77
C ALA A 17 -15.35 1.62 -27.69
N GLU A 18 -16.36 0.78 -27.95
CA GLU A 18 -17.38 0.43 -26.97
C GLU A 18 -16.79 -0.34 -25.78
N ALA A 19 -15.91 -1.30 -26.03
CA ALA A 19 -15.22 -2.04 -24.97
C ALA A 19 -14.36 -1.11 -24.10
N MET A 20 -13.62 -0.20 -24.73
CA MET A 20 -12.79 0.78 -24.02
C MET A 20 -13.65 1.75 -23.20
N TYR A 21 -14.78 2.21 -23.74
CA TYR A 21 -15.73 3.04 -23.00
C TYR A 21 -16.25 2.31 -21.76
N LYS A 22 -16.67 1.04 -21.88
CA LYS A 22 -17.11 0.23 -20.72
C LYS A 22 -16.01 0.08 -19.68
N GLN A 23 -14.76 -0.13 -20.11
CA GLN A 23 -13.62 -0.26 -19.22
C GLN A 23 -13.33 1.04 -18.46
N VAL A 24 -13.40 2.20 -19.13
CA VAL A 24 -13.26 3.52 -18.49
C VAL A 24 -14.37 3.76 -17.48
N GLN A 25 -15.62 3.41 -17.81
CA GLN A 25 -16.75 3.53 -16.87
C GLN A 25 -16.56 2.62 -15.65
N GLN A 26 -16.03 1.42 -15.81
CA GLN A 26 -15.74 0.52 -14.68
C GLN A 26 -14.59 1.05 -13.82
N LEU A 27 -13.54 1.58 -14.45
CA LEU A 27 -12.43 2.20 -13.74
C LEU A 27 -12.89 3.42 -12.93
N GLN A 28 -13.72 4.27 -13.53
CA GLN A 28 -14.31 5.43 -12.83
C GLN A 28 -15.09 4.98 -11.60
N LYS A 29 -15.95 3.97 -11.72
CA LYS A 29 -16.69 3.42 -10.57
C LYS A 29 -15.78 2.90 -9.47
N ARG A 30 -14.70 2.19 -9.86
CA ARG A 30 -13.74 1.66 -8.90
C ARG A 30 -13.00 2.79 -8.17
N ILE A 31 -12.64 3.86 -8.87
CA ILE A 31 -11.97 5.01 -8.26
C ILE A 31 -12.92 5.68 -7.26
N ILE A 32 -14.17 5.93 -7.63
CA ILE A 32 -15.17 6.53 -6.72
C ILE A 32 -15.35 5.65 -5.47
N SER A 33 -15.50 4.34 -5.64
CA SER A 33 -15.61 3.40 -4.51
C SER A 33 -14.38 3.43 -3.61
N LEU A 34 -13.18 3.53 -4.20
CA LEU A 34 -11.93 3.58 -3.44
C LEU A 34 -11.79 4.90 -2.68
N GLU A 35 -12.24 6.01 -3.27
CA GLU A 35 -12.26 7.31 -2.61
C GLU A 35 -13.22 7.30 -1.42
N GLU A 36 -14.43 6.74 -1.58
CA GLU A 36 -15.39 6.55 -0.49
C GLU A 36 -14.83 5.67 0.64
N GLU A 37 -14.18 4.55 0.32
CA GLU A 37 -13.53 3.67 1.31
C GLU A 37 -12.35 4.35 2.01
N MET A 38 -11.58 5.18 1.30
CA MET A 38 -10.48 5.95 1.88
C MET A 38 -11.01 7.00 2.86
N ASP A 39 -12.08 7.71 2.52
CA ASP A 39 -12.72 8.69 3.40
C ASP A 39 -13.25 8.01 4.68
N GLU A 40 -13.91 6.86 4.57
CA GLU A 40 -14.38 6.08 5.72
C GLU A 40 -13.21 5.59 6.60
N THR A 41 -12.13 5.15 5.96
CA THR A 41 -10.91 4.74 6.67
C THR A 41 -10.29 5.92 7.40
N HIS A 42 -10.21 7.09 6.77
CA HIS A 42 -9.68 8.31 7.37
C HIS A 42 -10.50 8.72 8.61
N ASP A 43 -11.82 8.72 8.51
CA ASP A 43 -12.72 9.01 9.63
C ASP A 43 -12.55 8.01 10.77
N THR A 44 -12.35 6.73 10.43
CA THR A 44 -12.09 5.67 11.41
C THR A 44 -10.76 5.90 12.14
N VAL A 45 -9.69 6.19 11.40
CA VAL A 45 -8.36 6.49 11.98
C VAL A 45 -8.44 7.72 12.88
N ASN A 46 -9.07 8.81 12.44
CA ASN A 46 -9.23 10.01 13.26
C ASN A 46 -9.97 9.74 14.57
N ARG A 47 -11.01 8.90 14.53
CA ARG A 47 -11.72 8.48 15.75
C ARG A 47 -10.83 7.63 16.65
N MET A 48 -10.06 6.71 16.09
CA MET A 48 -9.15 5.86 16.85
C MET A 48 -8.05 6.69 17.51
N ASP A 49 -7.45 7.64 16.82
CA ASP A 49 -6.43 8.56 17.37
C ASP A 49 -6.97 9.37 18.55
N HIS A 50 -8.21 9.85 18.43
CA HIS A 50 -8.87 10.54 19.51
C HIS A 50 -9.07 9.64 20.73
N GLN A 51 -9.59 8.42 20.53
CA GLN A 51 -9.80 7.45 21.61
C GLN A 51 -8.49 7.01 22.26
N LEU A 52 -7.42 6.79 21.48
CA LEU A 52 -6.10 6.45 22.00
C LEU A 52 -5.52 7.59 22.84
N THR A 53 -5.73 8.84 22.43
CA THR A 53 -5.31 10.00 23.21
C THR A 53 -6.04 10.07 24.56
N GLU A 54 -7.35 9.84 24.57
CA GLU A 54 -8.15 9.78 25.80
C GLU A 54 -7.71 8.63 26.71
N GLN A 55 -7.46 7.45 26.14
CA GLN A 55 -6.97 6.29 26.89
C GLN A 55 -5.58 6.54 27.48
N ARG A 56 -4.67 7.16 26.72
CA ARG A 56 -3.35 7.56 27.22
C ARG A 56 -3.48 8.52 28.40
N ALA A 57 -4.34 9.54 28.29
CA ALA A 57 -4.58 10.48 29.38
C ALA A 57 -5.14 9.79 30.63
N LEU A 58 -6.05 8.83 30.46
CA LEU A 58 -6.59 8.03 31.56
C LEU A 58 -5.51 7.16 32.21
N LEU A 59 -4.66 6.50 31.42
CA LEU A 59 -3.58 5.66 31.94
C LEU A 59 -2.54 6.48 32.71
N LEU A 60 -2.20 7.68 32.23
CA LEU A 60 -1.32 8.60 32.95
C LEU A 60 -1.93 9.04 34.29
N ALA A 61 -3.23 9.38 34.30
CA ALA A 61 -3.91 9.73 35.54
C ALA A 61 -3.94 8.57 36.56
N ILE A 62 -4.06 7.32 36.10
CA ILE A 62 -3.98 6.12 36.95
C ILE A 62 -2.54 5.91 37.44
N ALA A 63 -1.54 6.10 36.59
CA ALA A 63 -0.13 6.00 36.96
C ALA A 63 0.23 7.00 38.07
N ASP A 64 -0.22 8.24 37.94
CA ASP A 64 -0.05 9.30 38.94
C ASP A 64 -0.69 8.91 40.29
N GLU A 65 -1.86 8.27 40.29
CA GLU A 65 -2.52 7.77 41.52
C GLU A 65 -1.71 6.67 42.23
N HIS A 66 -0.91 5.92 41.47
CA HIS A 66 -0.05 4.85 41.96
C HIS A 66 1.40 5.29 42.21
N ASP A 67 1.71 6.60 42.17
CA ASP A 67 3.06 7.16 42.30
C ASP A 67 4.04 6.59 41.25
N LEU A 68 3.55 6.28 40.05
CA LEU A 68 4.36 5.82 38.91
C LEU A 68 4.58 6.98 37.93
N ASP A 69 5.81 7.15 37.46
CA ASP A 69 6.12 8.10 36.38
C ASP A 69 5.69 7.52 35.03
N GLY A 70 4.43 7.75 34.67
CA GLY A 70 3.85 7.26 33.42
C GLY A 70 4.51 7.88 32.17
N GLU A 71 5.05 9.09 32.26
CA GLU A 71 5.76 9.72 31.14
C GLU A 71 7.09 9.02 30.87
N GLN A 72 7.83 8.69 31.93
CA GLN A 72 9.06 7.92 31.82
C GLN A 72 8.81 6.52 31.23
N ILE A 73 7.80 5.81 31.72
CA ILE A 73 7.46 4.45 31.22
C ILE A 73 7.14 4.48 29.72
N LEU A 74 6.41 5.49 29.25
CA LEU A 74 6.10 5.64 27.83
C LEU A 74 7.33 6.00 26.99
N ALA A 75 8.27 6.77 27.54
CA ALA A 75 9.52 7.09 26.86
C ALA A 75 10.41 5.85 26.72
N ASP A 76 10.54 5.07 27.78
CA ASP A 76 11.31 3.82 27.78
C ASP A 76 10.72 2.83 26.75
N ALA A 77 9.39 2.66 26.73
CA ALA A 77 8.73 1.80 25.76
C ALA A 77 8.94 2.25 24.30
N ALA A 78 8.99 3.56 24.03
CA ALA A 78 9.25 4.07 22.69
C ALA A 78 10.71 3.85 22.24
N ILE A 79 11.66 3.82 23.19
CA ILE A 79 13.05 3.46 22.91
C ILE A 79 13.14 1.97 22.58
N ASP A 80 12.54 1.11 23.41
CA ASP A 80 12.53 -0.35 23.20
C ASP A 80 11.97 -0.70 21.80
N GLU A 81 10.88 -0.05 21.39
CA GLU A 81 10.29 -0.26 20.05
C GLU A 81 11.22 0.21 18.92
N ALA A 82 11.85 1.38 19.06
CA ALA A 82 12.80 1.87 18.07
C ALA A 82 14.07 1.00 17.96
N GLU A 83 14.52 0.41 19.08
CA GLU A 83 15.65 -0.53 19.08
C GLU A 83 15.29 -1.84 18.37
N LEU A 84 14.09 -2.39 18.60
CA LEU A 84 13.60 -3.58 17.90
C LEU A 84 13.50 -3.36 16.38
N GLU A 85 12.96 -2.21 15.93
CA GLU A 85 12.90 -1.89 14.50
C GLU A 85 14.29 -1.78 13.86
N ALA A 86 15.27 -1.24 14.59
CA ALA A 86 16.65 -1.14 14.11
C ALA A 86 17.31 -2.52 13.97
N GLU A 87 17.08 -3.44 14.91
CA GLU A 87 17.59 -4.82 14.85
C GLU A 87 16.95 -5.62 13.70
N GLU A 88 15.65 -5.45 13.44
CA GLU A 88 14.97 -6.06 12.29
C GLU A 88 15.51 -5.52 10.96
N SER A 89 15.85 -4.23 10.89
CA SER A 89 16.40 -3.63 9.66
C SER A 89 17.82 -4.12 9.34
N ASP A 90 18.65 -4.38 10.34
CA ASP A 90 20.03 -4.86 10.16
C ASP A 90 20.08 -6.33 9.69
N THR A 91 19.10 -7.15 10.08
CA THR A 91 18.99 -8.55 9.60
C THR A 91 18.55 -8.68 8.14
N ALA A 92 17.85 -7.69 7.57
CA ALA A 92 17.42 -7.69 6.18
C ALA A 92 18.54 -7.31 5.18
N ALA A 93 19.61 -6.67 5.65
CA ALA A 93 20.72 -6.22 4.79
C ALA A 93 21.73 -7.33 4.46
N ASP A 94 21.82 -8.40 5.26
CA ASP A 94 22.84 -9.45 5.15
C ASP A 94 22.47 -10.58 4.16
N GLU A 95 21.23 -10.66 3.67
CA GLU A 95 20.79 -11.73 2.74
C GLU A 95 21.05 -11.43 1.24
N THR A 96 21.75 -10.36 0.87
CA THR A 96 21.95 -9.99 -0.55
C THR A 96 23.35 -10.24 -1.12
N THR A 97 24.25 -10.90 -0.37
CA THR A 97 25.58 -11.24 -0.91
C THR A 97 25.71 -12.74 -1.18
N ASP A 98 25.87 -13.06 -2.47
CA ASP A 98 26.53 -14.25 -3.05
C ASP A 98 25.63 -15.32 -3.71
N GLU A 99 25.29 -15.11 -5.00
CA GLU A 99 25.57 -16.05 -6.11
C GLU A 99 24.97 -15.49 -7.42
N SER A 100 25.64 -14.51 -8.03
CA SER A 100 25.54 -14.27 -9.48
C SER A 100 26.76 -14.89 -10.15
N ALA A 101 26.77 -16.22 -10.22
CA ALA A 101 27.68 -16.98 -11.06
C ALA A 101 27.09 -17.08 -12.48
N ASP A 102 27.64 -16.22 -13.33
CA ASP A 102 27.69 -16.23 -14.79
C ASP A 102 27.55 -17.62 -15.46
N ALA A 103 26.57 -17.75 -16.37
CA ALA A 103 26.63 -18.65 -17.52
C ALA A 103 25.69 -18.15 -18.63
N ASP A 104 26.17 -17.12 -19.32
CA ASP A 104 25.76 -16.71 -20.66
C ASP A 104 25.84 -17.89 -21.66
N ALA A 105 24.73 -18.27 -22.30
CA ALA A 105 24.73 -18.82 -23.66
C ALA A 105 23.31 -19.05 -24.22
N SER A 106 23.08 -18.44 -25.39
CA SER A 106 22.11 -18.77 -26.44
C SER A 106 20.66 -18.29 -26.31
N ASP A 107 20.40 -17.06 -26.74
CA ASP A 107 19.43 -16.82 -27.82
C ASP A 107 19.70 -15.45 -28.49
N ALA A 108 20.43 -15.47 -29.60
CA ALA A 108 20.57 -14.32 -30.49
C ALA A 108 20.25 -14.73 -31.92
N THR A 109 19.00 -14.50 -32.29
CA THR A 109 18.45 -14.58 -33.64
C THR A 109 19.18 -13.58 -34.56
N ALA A 110 19.84 -14.04 -35.63
CA ALA A 110 20.16 -13.21 -36.81
C ALA A 110 20.69 -14.03 -38.00
N LYS A 111 19.81 -14.56 -38.86
CA LYS A 111 19.71 -14.23 -40.31
C LYS A 111 18.62 -15.02 -41.01
#